data_AF-A0A0F9INH5-F1
#
_entry.id   AF-A0A0F9INH5-F1
#
_cell.length_a   1.000
_cell.length_b   1.000
_cell.length_c   1.000
_cell.angle_alpha   90.00
_cell.angle_beta   90.00
_cell.angle_gamma   90.00
#
_symmetry.space_group_name_H-M   'P 1'
#
loop_
_entity.id
_entity.type
_entity.pdbx_description
1 polymer ?
#
loop_
_entity_poly.entity_id
_entity_poly.type
_entity_poly.pdbx_seq_one_letter_code
_entity_poly.pdbx_strand_id
1 'polypeptide(L)'
;MITADLINGLFELAAGLLLSLNVRRLFKDKHVRGVCLLSVMLMAAWGYWNLFFYPIVGATFSFLAGIPVAVVNTIWGIQIFYYERREKRMRRLNDSFTFTISKRMSSYRKRGYEHNC
;
A
#
# COMPACT_ATOMS: atom_id res chain seq x y z
N MET A 1 -28.27 23.32 9.70
CA MET A 1 -27.64 22.01 9.45
C MET A 1 -26.67 22.01 8.26
N ILE A 2 -26.58 23.06 7.45
CA ILE A 2 -25.56 23.21 6.37
C ILE A 2 -24.15 23.50 6.91
N THR A 3 -24.02 24.23 8.02
CA THR A 3 -22.71 24.62 8.58
C THR A 3 -21.87 23.43 9.04
N ALA A 4 -22.47 22.45 9.72
CA ALA A 4 -21.75 21.25 10.16
C ALA A 4 -21.34 20.35 9.00
N ASP A 5 -22.22 20.20 7.99
CA ASP A 5 -21.94 19.44 6.76
C ASP A 5 -20.78 20.08 5.97
N LEU A 6 -20.78 21.41 5.85
CA LEU A 6 -19.71 22.13 5.17
C LEU A 6 -18.36 21.98 5.90
N ILE A 7 -18.35 22.10 7.23
CA ILE A 7 -17.13 21.93 8.03
C ILE A 7 -16.59 20.53 7.87
N ASN A 8 -17.43 19.50 8.03
CA ASN A 8 -17.01 18.11 7.88
C ASN A 8 -16.54 17.83 6.44
N GLY A 9 -17.27 18.29 5.42
CA GLY A 9 -16.87 18.16 4.03
C GLY A 9 -15.53 18.85 3.72
N LEU A 10 -15.22 20.00 4.32
CA LEU A 10 -13.91 20.64 4.18
C LEU A 10 -12.78 19.79 4.77
N PHE A 11 -13.01 19.18 5.95
CA PHE A 11 -12.04 18.26 6.55
C PHE A 11 -11.82 17.01 5.69
N GLU A 12 -12.89 16.42 5.16
CA GLU A 12 -12.79 15.25 4.29
C GLU A 12 -12.08 15.58 2.97
N LEU A 13 -12.39 16.73 2.35
CA LEU A 13 -11.72 17.17 1.13
C LEU A 13 -10.23 17.42 1.37
N ALA A 14 -9.87 18.09 2.48
CA ALA A 14 -8.49 18.28 2.87
C ALA A 14 -7.78 16.95 3.15
N ALA A 15 -8.45 16.01 3.83
CA ALA A 15 -7.93 14.68 4.08
C ALA A 15 -7.67 13.92 2.77
N GLY A 16 -8.61 13.95 1.82
CA GLY A 16 -8.46 13.32 0.50
C GLY A 16 -7.27 13.89 -0.28
N LEU A 17 -7.08 15.21 -0.26
CA LEU A 17 -5.94 15.88 -0.87
C LEU A 17 -4.61 15.47 -0.21
N LEU A 18 -4.53 15.46 1.12
CA LEU A 18 -3.31 15.05 1.83
C LEU A 18 -3.01 13.56 1.64
N LEU A 19 -4.02 12.70 1.64
CA LEU A 19 -3.88 11.28 1.33
C LEU A 19 -3.33 11.04 -0.08
N SER A 20 -3.68 11.90 -1.05
CA SER A 20 -3.17 11.78 -2.42
C SER A 20 -1.64 11.95 -2.50
N LEU A 21 -1.05 12.68 -1.55
CA LEU A 21 0.40 12.81 -1.44
C LEU A 21 1.07 11.48 -1.08
N ASN A 22 0.43 10.66 -0.24
CA ASN A 22 0.93 9.33 0.10
C ASN A 22 0.92 8.39 -1.10
N VAL A 23 -0.16 8.43 -1.90
CA VAL A 23 -0.24 7.69 -3.17
C VAL A 23 0.87 8.12 -4.12
N ARG A 24 1.05 9.43 -4.31
CA ARG A 24 2.09 9.97 -5.19
C ARG A 24 3.50 9.59 -4.71
N ARG A 25 3.73 9.64 -3.39
CA ARG A 25 5.01 9.29 -2.79
C ARG A 25 5.31 7.80 -2.98
N LEU A 26 4.35 6.93 -2.69
CA LEU A 26 4.51 5.49 -2.84
C LEU A 26 4.73 5.08 -4.30
N PHE A 27 4.03 5.72 -5.24
CA PHE A 27 4.24 5.50 -6.67
C PHE A 27 5.65 5.86 -7.13
N LYS A 28 6.24 6.93 -6.58
CA LYS A 28 7.64 7.33 -6.86
C LYS A 28 8.64 6.38 -6.22
N ASP A 29 8.46 6.05 -4.94
CA ASP A 29 9.41 5.26 -4.17
C ASP A 29 9.37 3.76 -4.55
N LYS A 30 8.21 3.26 -5.05
CA LYS A 30 7.97 1.87 -5.47
C LYS A 30 8.32 0.82 -4.40
N HIS A 31 8.36 1.24 -3.15
CA HIS A 31 8.74 0.44 -1.99
C HIS A 31 7.88 0.86 -0.80
N VAL A 32 7.36 -0.11 -0.05
CA VAL A 32 6.58 0.13 1.16
C VAL A 32 7.50 0.02 2.37
N ARG A 33 7.48 0.99 3.29
CA ARG A 33 8.22 0.93 4.56
C ARG A 33 7.37 1.49 5.69
N GLY A 34 7.22 0.73 6.78
CA GLY A 34 6.60 1.21 8.02
C GLY A 34 5.09 1.52 7.93
N VAL A 35 4.37 0.98 6.93
CA VAL A 35 2.92 1.18 6.80
C VAL A 35 2.18 -0.10 7.16
N CYS A 36 1.20 0.00 8.06
CA CYS A 36 0.31 -1.11 8.40
C CYS A 36 -0.83 -1.20 7.37
N LEU A 37 -0.84 -2.27 6.57
CA LEU A 37 -1.88 -2.48 5.55
C LEU A 37 -3.29 -2.51 6.17
N LEU A 38 -3.44 -3.11 7.36
CA LEU A 38 -4.74 -3.20 8.04
C LEU A 38 -5.31 -1.81 8.35
N SER A 39 -4.47 -0.88 8.80
CA SER A 39 -4.88 0.50 9.07
C SER A 39 -5.37 1.21 7.80
N VAL A 40 -4.70 0.99 6.66
CA VAL A 40 -5.12 1.57 5.38
C VAL A 40 -6.43 0.97 4.89
N MET A 41 -6.60 -0.35 5.01
CA MET A 41 -7.85 -1.02 4.65
C MET A 41 -9.02 -0.57 5.53
N LEU A 42 -8.79 -0.37 6.82
CA LEU A 42 -9.79 0.17 7.74
C LEU A 42 -10.20 1.60 7.34
N MET A 43 -9.25 2.46 6.95
CA MET A 43 -9.57 3.81 6.47
C MET A 43 -10.32 3.80 5.13
N ALA A 44 -10.00 2.87 4.23
CA ALA A 44 -10.76 2.70 3.00
C ALA A 44 -12.21 2.28 3.32
N ALA A 45 -12.40 1.28 4.18
CA ALA A 45 -13.71 0.83 4.63
C ALA A 45 -14.52 1.94 5.33
N TRP A 46 -13.86 2.75 6.17
CA TRP A 46 -14.47 3.91 6.80
C TRP A 46 -14.94 4.95 5.77
N GLY A 47 -14.15 5.22 4.73
CA GLY A 47 -14.58 6.09 3.63
C GLY A 47 -15.83 5.58 2.91
N TYR A 48 -15.92 4.27 2.63
CA TYR A 48 -17.13 3.68 2.04
C TYR A 48 -18.34 3.73 2.99
N TRP A 49 -18.11 3.52 4.29
CA TRP A 49 -19.15 3.67 5.30
C TRP A 49 -19.71 5.09 5.31
N ASN A 50 -18.85 6.11 5.27
CA ASN A 50 -19.27 7.52 5.19
C ASN A 50 -20.12 7.81 3.94
N LEU A 51 -19.71 7.28 2.78
CA LEU A 51 -20.48 7.43 1.54
C LEU A 51 -21.88 6.80 1.63
N PHE A 52 -22.03 5.70 2.36
CA PHE A 52 -23.33 5.08 2.61
C PHE A 52 -24.16 5.87 3.65
N PHE A 53 -23.50 6.39 4.69
CA PHE A 53 -24.14 7.05 5.82
C PHE A 53 -24.61 8.48 5.50
N TYR A 54 -23.83 9.27 4.75
CA TYR A 54 -24.15 10.68 4.50
C TYR A 54 -25.46 10.95 3.77
N PRO A 55 -25.88 10.14 2.76
CA PRO A 55 -27.20 10.28 2.16
C PRO A 55 -28.35 10.08 3.16
N ILE A 56 -28.18 9.20 4.16
CA ILE A 56 -29.19 8.92 5.19
C ILE A 56 -29.39 10.14 6.09
N VAL A 57 -28.31 10.88 6.37
CA VAL A 57 -28.32 12.07 7.24
C VAL A 57 -28.64 13.36 6.46
N GLY A 58 -28.65 13.32 5.13
CA GLY A 58 -28.86 14.50 4.29
C GLY A 58 -27.62 15.41 4.20
N ALA A 59 -26.42 14.87 4.41
CA ALA A 59 -25.15 15.59 4.41
C ALA A 59 -24.49 15.54 3.01
N THR A 60 -25.00 16.33 2.07
CA THR A 60 -24.58 16.26 0.66
C THR A 60 -23.15 16.75 0.43
N PHE A 61 -22.68 17.77 1.15
CA PHE A 61 -21.31 18.27 0.97
C PHE A 61 -20.28 17.26 1.47
N SER A 62 -20.52 16.66 2.64
CA SER A 62 -19.69 15.58 3.18
C SER A 62 -19.72 14.36 2.24
N PHE A 63 -20.88 14.00 1.69
CA PHE A 63 -20.96 12.92 0.69
C PHE A 63 -20.02 13.16 -0.50
N LEU A 64 -20.06 14.36 -1.10
CA LEU A 64 -19.20 14.69 -2.24
C LEU A 64 -17.72 14.74 -1.86
N ALA A 65 -17.39 15.26 -0.67
CA ALA A 65 -16.02 15.34 -0.18
C ALA A 65 -15.44 13.98 0.23
N GLY A 66 -16.28 13.04 0.69
CA GLY A 66 -15.90 11.69 1.07
C GLY A 66 -15.54 10.79 -0.12
N ILE A 67 -16.01 11.11 -1.34
CA ILE A 67 -15.69 10.32 -2.55
C ILE A 67 -14.16 10.28 -2.80
N PRO A 68 -13.45 11.43 -2.87
CA PRO A 68 -12.00 11.46 -2.94
C PRO A 68 -11.31 10.63 -1.85
N VAL A 69 -11.79 10.70 -0.60
CA VAL A 69 -11.19 9.96 0.52
C VAL A 69 -11.27 8.45 0.30
N ALA A 70 -12.45 7.94 -0.06
CA ALA A 70 -12.65 6.52 -0.32
C ALA A 70 -11.81 6.03 -1.52
N VAL A 71 -11.79 6.80 -2.61
CA VAL A 71 -11.03 6.48 -3.83
C VAL A 71 -9.53 6.46 -3.55
N VAL A 72 -8.99 7.51 -2.92
CA VAL A 72 -7.55 7.63 -2.66
C VAL A 72 -7.06 6.55 -1.70
N ASN A 73 -7.79 6.27 -0.61
CA ASN A 73 -7.43 5.18 0.30
C ASN A 73 -7.46 3.81 -0.40
N THR A 74 -8.41 3.59 -1.31
CA THR A 74 -8.49 2.35 -2.09
C THR A 74 -7.27 2.21 -3.01
N ILE A 75 -6.93 3.27 -3.75
CA ILE A 75 -5.74 3.27 -4.62
C ILE A 75 -4.47 3.05 -3.78
N TRP A 76 -4.35 3.72 -2.63
CA TRP A 76 -3.20 3.58 -1.76
C TRP A 76 -3.05 2.15 -1.22
N GLY A 77 -4.14 1.56 -0.73
CA GLY A 77 -4.16 0.17 -0.25
C GLY A 77 -3.77 -0.83 -1.35
N ILE A 78 -4.27 -0.64 -2.57
CA ILE A 78 -3.89 -1.46 -3.74
C ILE A 78 -2.39 -1.30 -4.04
N GLN A 79 -1.85 -0.09 -4.03
CA GLN A 79 -0.42 0.15 -4.27
C GLN A 79 0.44 -0.52 -3.19
N ILE A 80 0.08 -0.38 -1.91
CA ILE A 80 0.81 -1.03 -0.80
C ILE A 80 0.84 -2.53 -1.03
N PHE A 81 -0.34 -3.13 -1.25
CA PHE A 81 -0.46 -4.56 -1.48
C PHE A 81 0.35 -5.06 -2.69
N TYR A 82 0.30 -4.31 -3.80
CA TYR A 82 1.04 -4.63 -5.01
C TYR A 82 2.56 -4.59 -4.78
N TYR A 83 3.07 -3.50 -4.18
CA TYR A 83 4.51 -3.35 -3.97
C TYR A 83 5.06 -4.31 -2.91
N GLU A 84 4.32 -4.60 -1.83
CA GLU A 84 4.70 -5.62 -0.87
C GLU A 84 4.83 -7.01 -1.51
N ARG A 85 3.86 -7.40 -2.34
CA ARG A 85 3.89 -8.69 -3.05
C ARG A 85 5.07 -8.78 -4.00
N ARG A 86 5.34 -7.68 -4.72
CA ARG A 86 6.50 -7.59 -5.63
C ARG A 86 7.81 -7.75 -4.87
N GLU A 87 7.98 -7.05 -3.75
CA GLU A 87 9.20 -7.13 -2.94
C GLU A 87 9.42 -8.52 -2.35
N LYS A 88 8.39 -9.13 -1.76
CA LYS A 88 8.43 -10.51 -1.24
C LYS A 88 8.76 -11.53 -2.34
N ARG A 89 8.31 -11.30 -3.57
CA ARG A 89 8.66 -12.15 -4.73
C ARG A 89 10.15 -11.99 -5.09
N MET A 90 10.65 -10.77 -5.17
CA MET A 90 12.05 -10.50 -5.50
C MET A 90 13.02 -11.05 -4.46
N ARG A 91 12.71 -10.93 -3.16
CA ARG A 91 13.52 -11.52 -2.07
C ARG A 91 13.65 -13.04 -2.23
N ARG A 92 12.53 -13.75 -2.44
CA ARG A 92 12.53 -15.21 -2.66
C ARG A 92 13.37 -15.65 -3.86
N LEU A 93 13.33 -14.89 -4.96
CA LEU A 93 14.14 -15.16 -6.14
C LEU A 93 15.64 -14.98 -5.85
N ASN A 94 16.00 -13.91 -5.13
CA ASN A 94 17.38 -13.64 -4.75
C ASN A 94 17.95 -14.72 -3.81
N ASP A 95 17.15 -15.18 -2.85
CA ASP A 95 17.53 -16.26 -1.93
C ASP A 95 17.76 -17.58 -2.69
N SER A 96 16.87 -17.91 -3.62
CA SER A 96 16.98 -19.11 -4.47
C SER A 96 18.24 -19.08 -5.35
N PHE A 97 18.56 -17.91 -5.92
CA PHE A 97 19.77 -17.71 -6.71
C PHE A 97 21.04 -17.84 -5.87
N THR A 98 21.08 -17.19 -4.69
CA THR A 98 22.22 -17.24 -3.77
C THR A 98 22.50 -18.67 -3.29
N PHE A 99 21.45 -19.42 -2.95
CA PHE A 99 21.55 -20.83 -2.60
C PHE A 99 22.14 -21.68 -3.74
N THR A 100 21.70 -21.44 -4.97
CA THR A 100 22.18 -22.17 -6.17
C THR A 100 23.67 -21.90 -6.43
N ILE A 101 24.12 -20.65 -6.32
CA ILE A 101 25.54 -20.29 -6.46
C ILE A 101 26.39 -20.95 -5.38
N SER A 102 25.97 -20.87 -4.12
CA SER A 102 26.68 -21.48 -2.99
C SER A 102 26.86 -23.00 -3.19
N LYS A 103 25.81 -23.70 -3.65
CA LYS A 103 25.86 -25.13 -3.96
C LYS A 103 26.81 -25.46 -5.12
N ARG A 104 26.87 -24.61 -6.16
CA ARG A 104 27.83 -24.79 -7.26
C ARG A 104 29.26 -24.59 -6.78
N MET A 105 29.53 -23.53 -6.02
CA MET A 105 30.89 -23.25 -5.51
C MET A 105 31.39 -24.37 -4.59
N SER A 106 30.53 -24.95 -3.73
CA SER A 106 30.95 -26.08 -2.89
C SER A 106 31.24 -27.35 -3.69
N SER A 107 30.53 -27.59 -4.80
CA SER A 107 30.82 -28.69 -5.74
C SER A 107 32.14 -28.50 -6.49
N TYR A 108 32.46 -27.27 -6.92
CA TYR A 108 33.76 -26.96 -7.52
C TYR A 108 34.90 -27.15 -6.51
N ARG A 109 34.69 -26.70 -5.27
CA ARG A 109 35.66 -26.87 -4.19
C ARG A 109 35.99 -28.35 -3.95
N LYS A 110 34.98 -29.23 -3.89
CA LYS A 110 35.20 -30.67 -3.70
C LYS A 110 35.99 -31.32 -4.85
N ARG A 111 35.66 -31.00 -6.11
CA ARG A 111 36.39 -31.52 -7.28
C ARG A 111 37.84 -31.05 -7.38
N GLY A 112 38.15 -29.84 -6.90
CA GLY A 112 39.53 -29.34 -6.85
C GLY A 112 40.44 -30.07 -5.86
N TYR A 113 39.89 -30.73 -4.84
CA TYR A 113 40.68 -31.54 -3.90
C TYR A 113 40.96 -32.95 -4.45
N GLU A 114 40.06 -33.53 -5.26
CA GLU A 114 40.22 -34.87 -5.82
C GLU A 114 41.30 -34.97 -6.91
N HIS A 115 41.72 -33.85 -7.51
CA HIS A 115 42.79 -33.83 -8.51
C HIS A 115 44.19 -33.53 -7.94
N ASN A 116 44.30 -33.26 -6.64
CA ASN A 116 45.58 -32.96 -5.97
C ASN A 116 46.07 -34.12 -5.05
N CYS A 117 45.44 -35.29 -5.13
CA CYS A 117 45.93 -36.56 -4.56
C CYS A 117 46.23 -37.55 -5.69
#